data_AF-A0A7J4M330-F1
#
_entry.id   AF-A0A7J4M330-F1
#
_cell.length_a   1.000
_cell.length_b   1.000
_cell.length_c   1.000
_cell.angle_alpha   90.00
_cell.angle_beta   90.00
_cell.angle_gamma   90.00
#
_symmetry.space_group_name_H-M   'P 1'
#
loop_
_entity.id
_entity.type
_entity.pdbx_description
1 polymer ?
#
loop_
_entity_poly.entity_id
_entity_poly.type
_entity_poly.pdbx_seq_one_letter_code
_entity_poly.pdbx_strand_id
1 'polypeptide(L)' 'MEYGEIRDAVHGNIGFNETECKIMNTPEMQRLRYIKQLDMTYLIFP' A
#
# COMPACT_ATOMS: atom_id res chain seq x y z
N MET A 1 8.63 -18.21 -4.22
CA MET A 1 8.76 -18.01 -2.76
C MET A 1 8.33 -16.59 -2.47
N GLU A 2 7.52 -16.41 -1.44
CA GLU A 2 7.12 -15.09 -0.95
C GLU A 2 8.37 -14.41 -0.36
N TYR A 3 8.67 -13.18 -0.82
CA TYR A 3 9.87 -12.43 -0.42
C TYR A 3 9.62 -11.59 0.83
N GLY A 4 8.36 -11.17 1.05
CA GLY A 4 7.91 -10.49 2.26
C GLY A 4 6.38 -10.49 2.36
N GLU A 5 5.88 -10.11 3.54
CA GLU A 5 4.46 -10.00 3.85
C GLU A 5 4.12 -8.60 4.39
N ILE A 6 2.89 -8.15 4.14
CA ILE A 6 2.31 -6.94 4.76
C ILE A 6 0.94 -7.27 5.33
N ARG A 7 0.61 -6.67 6.47
CA ARG A 7 -0.71 -6.80 7.09
C ARG A 7 -1.65 -5.72 6.55
N ASP A 8 -2.76 -6.17 5.99
CA ASP A 8 -3.87 -5.37 5.48
C ASP A 8 -5.13 -5.59 6.33
N ALA A 9 -5.93 -4.54 6.49
CA ALA A 9 -7.11 -4.58 7.35
C ALA A 9 -8.29 -5.37 6.74
N VAL A 10 -8.33 -5.51 5.41
CA VAL A 10 -9.42 -6.17 4.68
C VAL A 10 -9.01 -7.59 4.27
N HIS A 11 -7.79 -7.76 3.80
CA HIS A 11 -7.28 -9.00 3.22
C HIS A 11 -6.43 -9.84 4.19
N GLY A 12 -6.07 -9.32 5.38
CA GLY A 12 -5.17 -10.02 6.30
C GLY A 12 -3.72 -9.92 5.84
N ASN A 13 -2.98 -11.03 5.80
CA ASN A 13 -1.59 -11.00 5.34
C ASN A 13 -1.53 -11.10 3.82
N ILE A 14 -0.90 -10.12 3.18
CA ILE A 14 -0.65 -10.08 1.74
C ILE A 14 0.83 -10.36 1.51
N GLY A 15 1.10 -11.43 0.77
CA GLY A 15 2.42 -11.78 0.31
C GLY A 15 2.83 -11.08 -0.98
N PHE A 16 4.12 -10.85 -1.14
CA PHE A 16 4.68 -10.31 -2.38
C PHE A 16 6.02 -10.95 -2.74
N ASN A 17 6.30 -11.03 -4.04
CA ASN A 17 7.56 -11.53 -4.57
C ASN A 17 8.65 -10.45 -4.62
N GLU A 18 9.86 -10.84 -5.03
CA GLU A 18 11.02 -9.92 -5.06
C GLU A 18 10.81 -8.74 -6.02
N THR A 19 10.21 -8.97 -7.19
CA THR A 19 9.95 -7.93 -8.19
C THR A 19 8.92 -6.92 -7.68
N GLU A 20 7.84 -7.41 -7.08
CA GLU A 20 6.81 -6.58 -6.45
C GLU A 20 7.41 -5.74 -5.31
N CYS A 21 8.28 -6.34 -4.48
CA CYS A 21 8.99 -5.61 -3.43
C CYS A 21 9.85 -4.46 -4.00
N LYS A 22 10.59 -4.70 -5.09
CA LYS A 22 11.40 -3.67 -5.76
C LYS A 22 10.55 -2.51 -6.26
N ILE A 23 9.42 -2.81 -6.89
CA ILE A 23 8.49 -1.79 -7.40
C ILE A 23 7.87 -1.02 -6.24
N MET A 24 7.38 -1.71 -5.20
CA MET A 24 6.78 -1.04 -4.05
C MET A 24 7.75 -0.09 -3.37
N ASN A 25 9.05 -0.39 -3.34
CA ASN A 25 10.07 0.44 -2.71
C ASN A 25 10.55 1.64 -3.54
N THR A 26 10.01 1.89 -4.73
CA THR A 26 10.39 3.09 -5.50
C THR A 26 9.70 4.36 -4.96
N PRO A 27 10.32 5.54 -5.11
CA PRO A 27 9.70 6.81 -4.71
C PRO A 27 8.34 7.07 -5.38
N GLU A 28 8.17 6.63 -6.63
CA GLU A 28 6.94 6.83 -7.39
C GLU A 28 5.76 6.07 -6.78
N MET A 29 6.01 4.84 -6.32
CA MET A 29 5.01 4.02 -5.64
C MET A 29 4.75 4.51 -4.21
N GLN A 30 5.81 4.82 -3.45
CA GLN A 30 5.66 5.35 -2.09
C GLN A 30 4.94 6.70 -2.05
N ARG A 31 4.99 7.50 -3.14
CA ARG A 31 4.23 8.75 -3.30
C ARG A 31 2.73 8.56 -3.05
N LEU A 32 2.17 7.41 -3.42
CA LEU A 32 0.74 7.12 -3.28
C LEU A 32 0.26 7.18 -1.83
N ARG A 33 1.15 6.97 -0.85
CA ARG A 33 0.82 7.09 0.58
C ARG A 33 0.40 8.50 1.00
N TYR A 34 0.76 9.52 0.23
CA TYR A 34 0.42 10.91 0.50
C TYR A 34 -0.84 11.39 -0.23
N ILE A 35 -1.51 10.50 -0.98
CA ILE A 35 -2.75 10.79 -1.69
C ILE A 35 -3.88 10.06 -0.98
N LYS A 36 -4.87 10.81 -0.48
CA LYS A 36 -6.07 10.22 0.14
C LYS A 36 -6.92 9.56 -0.94
N GLN A 37 -7.33 8.31 -0.70
CA GLN A 37 -8.13 7.52 -1.63
C GLN A 37 -9.44 8.23 -2.05
N LEU A 38 -10.07 8.95 -1.12
CA LEU A 38 -11.35 9.65 -1.33
C LEU A 38 -11.23 11.18 -1.20
N ASP A 39 -10.03 11.72 -1.44
CA ASP A 39 -9.74 13.17 -1.39
C ASP A 39 -10.26 13.83 -0.10
N MET A 40 -11.09 14.89 -0.20
CA MET A 40 -11.61 15.69 0.92
C MET A 40 -12.72 15.01 1.73
N THR A 41 -13.16 13.80 1.35
CA THR A 41 -14.27 13.09 2.04
C THR A 41 -14.01 12.89 3.54
N TYR A 42 -12.74 12.81 3.95
CA TYR A 42 -12.34 12.72 5.36
C TYR A 42 -12.76 13.91 6.24
N LEU A 43 -13.14 15.05 5.64
CA LEU A 43 -13.67 16.21 6.37
C LEU A 43 -15.11 15.99 6.87
N ILE A 44 -15.83 15.02 6.29
CA ILE A 44 -17.21 14.68 6.65
C ILE A 44 -17.26 13.30 7.36
N PHE A 45 -16.45 12.35 6.89
CA PHE A 45 -16.35 10.99 7.43
C PHE A 45 -14.90 10.75 7.92
N PRO A 46 -14.58 11.12 9.17
CA PRO A 46 -13.23 11.01 9.73
C PRO A 46 -12.81 9.56 9.98
#